data_AF-A0A2I0HHP0-F1
#
_entry.id   AF-A0A2I0HHP0-F1
#
_cell.length_a   1.000
_cell.length_b   1.000
_cell.length_c   1.000
_cell.angle_alpha   90.00
_cell.angle_beta   90.00
_cell.angle_gamma   90.00
#
_symmetry.space_group_name_H-M   'P 1'
#
loop_
_entity.id
_entity.type
_entity.pdbx_description
1 polymer ?
#
loop_
_entity_poly.entity_id
_entity_poly.type
_entity_poly.pdbx_seq_one_letter_code
_entity_poly.pdbx_strand_id
1 'polypeptide(L)' 'MLLAELSKKVINIGELRRIAAQGLPDGAGIRSTVWKLLLGYLPIDRGLWSSELAKKRSQYQSFKTELLMNP' A
#
# COMPACT_ATOMS: atom_id res chain seq x y z
N MET A 1 -15.93 -9.71 -0.97
CA MET A 1 -15.07 -10.05 0.18
C MET A 1 -13.84 -9.14 0.27
N LEU A 2 -12.93 -9.13 -0.72
CA LEU A 2 -11.73 -8.29 -0.70
C LEU A 2 -12.01 -6.78 -0.56
N LEU A 3 -12.89 -6.22 -1.39
CA LEU A 3 -13.23 -4.79 -1.32
C LEU A 3 -13.86 -4.39 0.02
N ALA A 4 -14.62 -5.29 0.63
CA ALA A 4 -15.22 -5.08 1.95
C ALA A 4 -14.16 -5.12 3.07
N GLU A 5 -13.11 -5.93 2.91
CA GLU A 5 -11.96 -5.90 3.83
C GLU A 5 -11.18 -4.58 3.68
N LEU A 6 -10.92 -4.16 2.44
CA LEU A 6 -10.18 -2.93 2.14
C LEU A 6 -10.93 -1.64 2.53
N SER A 7 -12.25 -1.68 2.66
CA SER A 7 -13.05 -0.52 3.08
C SER A 7 -13.07 -0.29 4.59
N LYS A 8 -12.54 -1.23 5.39
CA LYS A 8 -12.46 -1.09 6.85
C LYS A 8 -11.48 0.03 7.24
N LYS A 9 -11.77 0.69 8.37
CA LYS A 9 -10.87 1.67 8.98
C LYS A 9 -9.53 1.03 9.36
N VAL A 10 -9.58 -0.12 10.01
CA VAL A 10 -8.41 -0.96 10.32
C VAL A 10 -8.58 -2.28 9.60
N ILE A 11 -7.63 -2.60 8.73
CA ILE A 11 -7.66 -3.78 7.87
C ILE A 11 -7.10 -4.98 8.64
N ASN A 12 -7.80 -6.11 8.58
CA ASN A 12 -7.28 -7.36 9.10
C ASN A 12 -6.30 -7.96 8.09
N ILE A 13 -5.01 -7.90 8.40
CA ILE A 13 -3.95 -8.39 7.51
C ILE A 13 -3.98 -9.91 7.32
N GLY A 14 -4.42 -10.67 8.32
CA GLY A 14 -4.55 -12.13 8.24
C GLY A 14 -5.65 -12.54 7.27
N GLU A 15 -6.80 -11.89 7.36
CA GLU A 15 -7.89 -12.10 6.41
C GLU A 15 -7.51 -11.64 5.01
N LEU A 16 -6.86 -10.47 4.89
CA LEU A 16 -6.38 -9.99 3.59
C LEU A 16 -5.44 -10.99 2.91
N ARG A 17 -4.51 -11.60 3.66
CA ARG A 17 -3.63 -12.68 3.17
C ARG A 17 -4.42 -13.89 2.70
N ARG A 18 -5.38 -14.36 3.50
CA ARG A 18 -6.22 -15.52 3.18
C ARG A 18 -7.03 -15.31 1.90
N ILE A 19 -7.54 -14.10 1.69
CA ILE A 19 -8.28 -13.73 0.47
C ILE A 19 -7.33 -13.63 -0.72
N ALA A 20 -6.22 -12.90 -0.57
CA ALA A 20 -5.27 -12.67 -1.65
C ALA A 20 -4.60 -13.96 -2.15
N ALA A 21 -4.43 -14.96 -1.28
CA ALA A 21 -3.92 -16.28 -1.65
C ALA A 21 -4.81 -17.03 -2.65
N GLN A 22 -6.09 -16.68 -2.76
CA GLN A 22 -7.02 -17.24 -3.75
C GLN A 22 -6.95 -16.52 -5.11
N GLY A 23 -6.06 -15.53 -5.24
CA GLY A 23 -5.93 -14.68 -6.42
C GLY A 23 -6.50 -13.28 -6.19
N LEU A 24 -6.02 -12.33 -6.99
CA LEU A 24 -6.48 -10.94 -6.98
C LEU A 24 -7.15 -10.61 -8.32
N PRO A 25 -8.29 -9.90 -8.32
CA PRO A 25 -8.90 -9.45 -9.56
C PRO A 25 -7.99 -8.45 -10.29
N ASP A 26 -7.93 -8.55 -11.62
CA ASP A 26 -7.07 -7.69 -12.45
C ASP A 26 -7.60 -6.27 -12.64
N GLY A 27 -8.84 -5.98 -12.23
CA GLY A 27 -9.50 -4.68 -12.38
C GLY A 27 -9.37 -3.72 -11.19
N ALA A 28 -9.60 -2.42 -11.46
CA ALA A 28 -9.79 -1.34 -10.49
C ALA A 28 -8.60 -0.94 -9.59
N GLY A 29 -7.35 -1.28 -9.96
CA GLY A 29 -6.16 -0.87 -9.19
C GLY A 29 -6.02 -1.57 -7.82
N ILE A 30 -6.89 -2.56 -7.54
CA ILE A 30 -6.98 -3.29 -6.27
C ILE A 30 -5.66 -3.99 -5.95
N ARG A 31 -5.04 -4.64 -6.94
CA ARG A 31 -3.76 -5.33 -6.77
C ARG A 31 -2.71 -4.43 -6.13
N SER A 32 -2.58 -3.19 -6.63
CA SER A 32 -1.57 -2.26 -6.12
C SER A 32 -1.74 -1.95 -4.63
N THR A 33 -2.99 -1.76 -4.18
CA THR A 33 -3.30 -1.49 -2.77
C THR A 33 -3.04 -2.72 -1.89
N VAL A 34 -3.46 -3.89 -2.34
CA VAL A 34 -3.23 -5.15 -1.60
C VAL A 34 -1.74 -5.41 -1.44
N TRP A 35 -0.95 -5.30 -2.50
CA TRP A 35 0.50 -5.50 -2.42
C TRP A 35 1.17 -4.51 -1.49
N LYS A 36 0.78 -3.22 -1.52
CA LYS A 36 1.30 -2.22 -0.59
C LYS A 36 1.02 -2.58 0.88
N LEU A 37 -0.14 -3.16 1.19
CA LEU A 37 -0.46 -3.62 2.54
C LEU A 37 0.33 -4.87 2.92
N LEU A 38 0.36 -5.87 2.05
CA LEU A 38 1.05 -7.15 2.30
C LEU A 38 2.56 -6.98 2.48
N LEU A 39 3.16 -6.03 1.76
CA LEU A 39 4.58 -5.68 1.84
C LEU A 39 4.90 -4.66 2.95
N GLY A 40 3.89 -4.21 3.72
CA GLY A 40 4.08 -3.24 4.80
C GLY A 40 4.41 -1.81 4.33
N TYR A 41 4.17 -1.49 3.06
CA TYR A 41 4.33 -0.14 2.52
C TYR A 41 3.22 0.82 2.99
N LEU A 42 1.99 0.30 3.14
CA LEU A 42 0.88 1.01 3.78
C LEU A 42 0.58 0.42 5.16
N PRO A 43 0.23 1.25 6.15
CA PRO A 43 -0.23 0.76 7.44
C PRO A 43 -1.63 0.15 7.34
N ILE A 44 -1.97 -0.72 8.29
CA ILE A 44 -3.30 -1.35 8.35
C ILE A 44 -4.41 -0.35 8.71
N ASP A 45 -4.07 0.78 9.35
CA ASP A 45 -5.00 1.89 9.57
C ASP A 45 -5.09 2.75 8.31
N ARG A 46 -6.25 2.72 7.66
CA ARG A 46 -6.54 3.44 6.43
C ARG A 46 -6.52 4.96 6.61
N GLY A 47 -6.79 5.46 7.82
CA GLY A 47 -6.72 6.89 8.12
C GLY A 47 -5.31 7.47 7.96
N LEU A 48 -4.28 6.63 8.03
CA LEU A 48 -2.87 7.03 7.94
C LEU A 48 -2.31 6.97 6.52
N TRP A 49 -3.07 6.49 5.53
CA TRP A 49 -2.55 6.24 4.19
C TRP A 49 -2.08 7.50 3.49
N SER A 50 -2.86 8.58 3.56
CA SER A 50 -2.53 9.84 2.88
C SER A 50 -1.21 10.42 3.39
N SER A 51 -1.01 10.45 4.70
CA SER A 51 0.22 10.94 5.33
C SER A 51 1.41 10.03 5.04
N GLU A 52 1.24 8.70 5.12
CA GLU A 52 2.33 7.76 4.85
C GLU A 52 2.76 7.83 3.38
N LEU A 53 1.81 7.93 2.44
CA LEU A 53 2.11 8.10 1.02
C LEU A 53 2.83 9.41 0.72
N ALA A 54 2.40 10.52 1.35
CA ALA A 54 3.06 11.81 1.20
C ALA A 54 4.52 11.73 1.69
N LYS A 55 4.73 11.15 2.87
CA LYS A 55 6.06 10.94 3.45
C LYS A 55 6.95 10.09 2.53
N LYS A 56 6.49 8.92 2.10
CA LYS A 56 7.27 8.00 1.25
C LYS A 56 7.62 8.63 -0.11
N ARG A 57 6.70 9.39 -0.70
CA ARG A 57 6.95 10.12 -1.96
C ARG A 57 7.99 11.23 -1.79
N SER A 58 7.91 11.99 -0.70
CA SER A 58 8.92 13.00 -0.38
C SER A 58 10.30 12.38 -0.20
N GLN A 59 10.39 11.27 0.54
CA GLN A 59 11.65 10.54 0.73
C GLN A 59 12.23 10.05 -0.59
N TYR A 60 11.40 9.48 -1.46
CA TYR A 60 11.83 9.04 -2.78
C TYR A 60 12.32 10.21 -3.65
N GLN A 61 11.64 11.37 -3.59
CA GLN A 61 12.06 12.56 -4.31
C GLN A 61 13.42 13.08 -3.82
N SER A 62 13.62 13.17 -2.50
CA SER A 62 14.92 13.56 -1.92
C SER A 62 16.03 12.60 -2.34
N PHE A 63 15.78 11.29 -2.25
CA PHE A 63 16.75 10.26 -2.65
C PHE A 63 17.11 10.33 -4.13
N LYS A 64 16.11 10.54 -5.00
CA LYS A 64 16.35 10.76 -6.43
C LYS A 64 17.23 11.98 -6.68
N THR A 65 16.95 13.09 -5.99
CA THR A 65 17.77 14.31 -6.13
C THR A 65 19.20 14.04 -5.68
N GLU A 66 19.43 13.38 -4.54
CA GLU A 66 20.76 13.08 -4.03
C GLU A 66 21.55 12.16 -4.98
N LEU A 67 20.94 11.07 -5.46
CA LEU A 67 21.59 10.13 -6.39
C LEU A 67 21.94 10.75 -7.75
N LEU A 68 21.09 11.66 -8.26
CA LEU A 68 21.28 12.28 -9.57
C LEU A 68 22.15 13.55 -9.53
N MET A 69 22.51 14.02 -8.33
CA MET A 69 23.36 15.20 -8.13
C MET A 69 24.84 14.86 -7.92
N ASN A 70 25.24 13.59 -8.03
CA ASN A 70 26.64 13.15 -8.11
C ASN A 70 26.99 12.79 -9.57
N PRO A 71 27.81 13.61 -10.28
CA PRO A 71 28.48 13.21 -11.52
C PRO A 71 29.53 12.12 -11.29
#